data_AF-A0A430LI04-F1
#
_entry.id   AF-A0A430LI04-F1
#
_cell.length_a   1.000
_cell.length_b   1.000
_cell.length_c   1.000
_cell.angle_alpha   90.00
_cell.angle_beta   90.00
_cell.angle_gamma   90.00
#
_symmetry.space_group_name_H-M   'P 1'
#
loop_
_entity.id
_entity.type
_entity.pdbx_description
1 polymer ?
#
loop_
_entity_poly.entity_id
_entity_poly.type
_entity_poly.pdbx_seq_one_letter_code
_entity_poly.pdbx_strand_id
1 'polypeptide(L)'
;MATTLASLIGQHPTNPIKDTYKQSDSSKPWAKSYPPISRLKVHTSVRGPDSVVANFDAFLDEYDDESLRLSESGYPPNYRKWRLDTEADGIQWFHTEISNIILGAFANYPNIL
;
A
#
# COMPACT_ATOMS: atom_id res chain seq x y z
N MET A 1 5.62 7.35 -18.98
CA MET A 1 7.07 7.55 -19.10
C MET A 1 7.72 7.05 -17.83
N ALA A 2 8.99 6.64 -17.89
CA ALA A 2 9.72 6.24 -16.70
C ALA A 2 9.85 7.44 -15.74
N THR A 3 9.78 7.19 -14.44
CA THR A 3 9.96 8.19 -13.37
C THR A 3 10.60 7.52 -12.16
N THR A 4 10.99 8.28 -11.14
CA THR A 4 11.58 7.69 -9.93
C THR A 4 10.54 6.89 -9.13
N LEU A 5 10.99 5.82 -8.46
CA LEU A 5 10.13 5.06 -7.55
C LEU A 5 9.56 5.91 -6.42
N ALA A 6 10.31 6.88 -5.89
CA ALA A 6 9.79 7.86 -4.95
C ALA A 6 8.53 8.57 -5.46
N SER A 7 8.55 8.98 -6.74
CA SER A 7 7.40 9.63 -7.37
C SER A 7 6.24 8.67 -7.57
N LEU A 8 6.49 7.38 -7.86
CA LEU A 8 5.44 6.39 -8.08
C LEU A 8 4.78 5.96 -6.77
N ILE A 9 5.55 5.77 -5.70
CA ILE A 9 5.03 5.43 -4.37
C ILE A 9 4.18 6.58 -3.80
N GLY A 10 4.59 7.82 -4.07
CA GLY A 10 3.82 9.00 -3.66
C GLY A 10 2.52 9.22 -4.45
N GLN A 11 2.29 8.48 -5.53
CA GLN A 11 1.06 8.59 -6.31
C GLN A 11 -0.03 7.67 -5.77
N HIS A 12 -1.27 8.17 -5.80
CA HIS A 12 -2.42 7.28 -5.63
C HIS A 12 -2.53 6.31 -6.81
N PRO A 13 -2.98 5.07 -6.58
CA PRO A 13 -3.29 4.13 -7.65
C PRO A 13 -4.18 4.81 -8.70
N THR A 14 -3.72 4.84 -9.94
CA THR A 14 -4.38 5.56 -11.04
C THR A 14 -5.55 4.79 -11.63
N ASN A 15 -5.73 3.54 -11.21
CA ASN A 15 -6.72 2.64 -11.76
C ASN A 15 -8.09 2.83 -11.13
N PRO A 16 -9.14 3.01 -11.95
CA PRO A 16 -10.49 3.27 -11.46
C PRO A 16 -11.04 2.05 -10.73
N ILE A 17 -11.38 2.26 -9.46
CA ILE A 17 -12.09 1.29 -8.65
C ILE A 17 -13.58 1.58 -8.79
N LYS A 18 -14.36 0.58 -9.21
CA LYS A 18 -15.81 0.67 -9.13
C LYS A 18 -16.24 0.30 -7.72
N ASP A 19 -16.64 1.29 -6.93
CA ASP A 19 -17.32 1.00 -5.67
C ASP A 19 -18.64 0.30 -5.98
N THR A 20 -18.79 -0.92 -5.45
CA THR A 20 -19.99 -1.73 -5.64
C THR A 20 -20.95 -1.61 -4.46
N TYR A 21 -20.59 -0.86 -3.42
CA TYR A 21 -21.31 -0.74 -2.15
C TYR A 21 -21.64 -2.10 -1.50
N LYS A 22 -20.95 -3.15 -1.91
CA LYS A 22 -21.10 -4.47 -1.32
C LYS A 22 -20.59 -4.39 0.10
N GLN A 23 -21.50 -4.56 1.05
CA GLN A 23 -21.12 -4.74 2.44
C GLN A 23 -20.56 -6.14 2.59
N SER A 24 -19.43 -6.23 3.29
CA SER A 24 -18.91 -7.52 3.73
C SER A 24 -19.99 -8.21 4.57
N ASP A 25 -20.48 -9.34 4.09
CA ASP A 25 -21.37 -10.23 4.85
C ASP A 25 -20.60 -10.95 5.98
N SER A 26 -19.29 -10.71 6.09
CA SER A 26 -18.44 -11.19 7.18
C SER A 26 -18.69 -10.36 8.46
N SER A 27 -19.93 -10.29 8.93
CA SER A 27 -20.17 -10.25 10.36
C SER A 27 -19.64 -11.57 10.91
N LYS A 28 -18.32 -11.69 11.12
CA LYS A 28 -17.63 -12.87 11.64
C LYS A 28 -18.12 -13.07 13.08
N PRO A 29 -19.15 -13.88 13.36
CA PRO A 29 -19.76 -13.88 14.69
C PRO A 29 -18.78 -14.47 15.70
N TRP A 30 -17.92 -15.37 15.22
CA TRP A 30 -16.77 -15.91 15.95
C TRP A 30 -15.79 -14.83 16.40
N ALA A 31 -15.66 -13.69 15.70
CA ALA A 31 -14.75 -12.64 16.12
C ALA A 31 -15.24 -11.91 17.38
N LYS A 32 -16.55 -11.99 17.69
CA LYS A 32 -17.15 -11.40 18.90
C LYS A 32 -16.82 -12.18 20.18
N SER A 33 -16.31 -13.41 20.08
CA SER A 33 -15.86 -14.19 21.25
C SER A 33 -14.43 -13.84 21.68
N TYR A 34 -13.68 -13.13 20.86
CA TYR A 34 -12.35 -12.64 21.21
C TYR A 34 -12.45 -11.29 21.93
N PRO A 35 -11.62 -11.04 22.96
CA PRO A 35 -11.55 -9.72 23.58
C PRO A 35 -11.23 -8.66 22.53
N PRO A 36 -11.96 -7.53 22.50
CA PRO A 36 -11.66 -6.46 21.57
C PRO A 36 -10.25 -5.92 21.82
N ILE A 37 -9.53 -5.57 20.74
CA ILE A 37 -8.25 -4.87 20.85
C ILE A 37 -8.51 -3.51 21.49
N SER A 38 -8.20 -3.38 22.77
CA SER A 38 -8.50 -2.19 23.58
C SER A 38 -7.45 -1.10 23.47
N ARG A 39 -6.25 -1.43 22.97
CA ARG A 39 -5.12 -0.50 22.80
C ARG A 39 -4.59 -0.58 21.38
N LEU A 40 -5.32 0.02 20.46
CA LEU A 40 -4.84 0.21 19.09
C LEU A 40 -3.93 1.46 19.05
N LYS A 41 -2.63 1.26 18.82
CA LYS A 41 -1.72 2.37 18.55
C LYS A 41 -1.82 2.72 17.06
N VAL A 42 -2.72 3.65 16.75
CA VAL A 42 -2.92 4.12 15.37
C VAL A 42 -1.88 5.20 15.08
N HIS A 43 -1.06 4.95 14.06
CA HIS A 43 0.00 5.84 13.62
C HIS A 43 -0.47 6.83 12.55
N THR A 44 -1.71 6.74 12.08
CA THR A 44 -2.32 7.64 11.09
C THR A 44 -3.53 8.36 11.69
N SER A 45 -3.64 9.66 11.46
CA SER A 45 -4.77 10.47 11.94
C SER A 45 -5.24 11.42 10.85
N VAL A 46 -6.55 11.52 10.65
CA VAL A 46 -7.15 12.49 9.73
C VAL A 46 -7.33 13.82 10.48
N ARG A 47 -6.66 14.88 10.04
CA ARG A 47 -6.74 16.25 10.59
C ARG A 47 -7.54 17.18 9.66
N GLY A 48 -8.80 16.82 9.41
CA GLY A 48 -9.70 17.60 8.55
C GLY A 48 -9.87 17.02 7.14
N PRO A 49 -10.54 17.75 6.23
CA PRO A 49 -11.01 17.21 4.96
C PRO A 49 -9.88 16.66 4.06
N ASP A 50 -8.71 17.30 4.07
CA ASP A 50 -7.61 17.00 3.12
C ASP A 50 -6.26 16.77 3.79
N SER A 51 -6.22 16.51 5.10
CA SER A 51 -4.97 16.30 5.82
C SER A 51 -4.96 14.95 6.53
N VAL A 52 -4.03 14.09 6.13
CA VAL A 52 -3.71 12.85 6.83
C VAL A 52 -2.30 12.99 7.39
N VAL A 53 -2.17 12.88 8.71
CA VAL A 53 -0.88 12.89 9.39
C VAL A 53 -0.53 11.45 9.77
N ALA A 54 0.60 10.97 9.26
CA ALA A 54 1.17 9.69 9.62
C ALA A 54 2.42 9.89 10.48
N ASN A 55 2.48 9.21 11.61
CA ASN A 55 3.62 9.08 12.50
C ASN A 55 4.31 7.75 12.17
N PHE A 56 5.53 7.80 11.67
CA PHE A 56 6.29 6.61 11.31
C PHE A 56 7.32 6.22 12.38
N ASP A 57 7.24 6.76 13.60
CA ASP A 57 8.23 6.55 14.67
C ASP A 57 8.28 5.10 15.20
N ALA A 58 7.33 4.25 14.79
CA ALA A 58 7.36 2.81 15.07
C ALA A 58 8.09 2.01 14.00
N PHE A 59 8.45 2.62 12.87
CA PHE A 59 9.22 2.01 11.81
C PHE A 59 10.71 2.24 12.05
N LEU A 60 11.54 1.45 11.39
CA LEU A 60 12.97 1.71 11.33
C LEU A 60 13.20 2.98 10.51
N ASP A 61 14.30 3.68 10.81
CA ASP A 61 14.75 4.80 9.98
C ASP A 61 15.03 4.32 8.55
N GLU A 62 14.97 5.23 7.59
CA GLU A 62 15.42 4.94 6.21
C GLU A 62 16.91 4.62 6.24
N TYR A 63 17.29 3.44 5.74
CA TYR A 63 18.68 3.06 5.57
C TYR A 63 19.21 3.60 4.24
N ASP A 64 20.54 3.55 4.07
CA ASP A 64 21.19 4.15 2.90
C ASP A 64 20.73 3.52 1.57
N ASP A 65 20.33 2.24 1.59
CA ASP A 65 19.81 1.51 0.43
C ASP A 65 18.38 1.92 0.04
N GLU A 66 17.57 2.45 0.97
CA GLU A 66 16.27 3.06 0.62
C GLU A 66 16.47 4.24 -0.34
N SER A 67 17.48 5.08 -0.12
CA SER A 67 17.73 6.24 -1.00
C SER A 67 18.05 5.80 -2.44
N LEU A 68 18.82 4.72 -2.59
CA LEU A 68 19.14 4.11 -3.88
C LEU A 68 17.88 3.53 -4.54
N ARG A 69 17.09 2.76 -3.80
CA ARG A 69 15.83 2.18 -4.30
C ARG A 69 14.85 3.27 -4.74
N LEU A 70 14.70 4.31 -3.94
CA LEU A 70 13.77 5.41 -4.22
C LEU A 70 14.19 6.23 -5.45
N SER A 71 15.50 6.32 -5.72
CA SER A 71 16.05 6.99 -6.90
C SER A 71 15.93 6.17 -8.19
N GLU A 72 15.67 4.86 -8.08
CA GLU A 72 15.61 3.96 -9.23
C GLU A 72 14.48 4.35 -10.18
N SER A 73 14.73 4.16 -11.48
CA SER A 73 13.75 4.39 -12.52
C SER A 73 12.70 3.28 -12.55
N GLY A 74 11.44 3.62 -12.29
CA GLY A 74 10.29 2.73 -12.43
C GLY A 74 9.31 3.16 -13.52
N TYR A 75 8.40 2.25 -13.83
CA TYR A 75 7.27 2.52 -14.72
C TYR A 75 5.96 2.47 -13.95
N PRO A 76 5.00 3.36 -14.24
CA PRO A 76 3.68 3.27 -13.65
C PRO A 76 2.99 1.96 -14.06
N PRO A 77 2.03 1.48 -13.25
CA PRO A 77 1.27 0.28 -13.58
C PRO A 77 0.44 0.53 -14.84
N ASN A 78 0.21 -0.54 -15.61
CA ASN A 78 -0.64 -0.46 -16.78
C ASN A 78 -2.09 -0.15 -16.37
N TYR A 79 -2.76 0.67 -17.16
CA TYR A 79 -4.15 1.03 -16.89
C TYR A 79 -5.08 -0.20 -16.97
N ARG A 80 -5.77 -0.52 -15.89
CA ARG A 80 -6.67 -1.67 -15.74
C ARG A 80 -7.88 -1.32 -14.88
N LYS A 81 -9.00 -1.98 -15.15
CA LYS A 81 -10.20 -1.91 -14.30
C LYS A 81 -10.19 -3.08 -13.36
N TRP A 82 -10.28 -2.81 -12.06
CA TRP A 82 -10.28 -3.83 -11.03
C TRP A 82 -11.69 -4.07 -10.50
N ARG A 83 -11.99 -5.33 -10.22
CA ARG A 83 -13.16 -5.77 -9.47
C ARG A 83 -12.66 -6.57 -8.29
N LEU A 84 -12.60 -5.94 -7.12
CA LEU A 84 -12.10 -6.54 -5.89
C LEU A 84 -13.22 -7.35 -5.22
N ASP A 85 -13.67 -8.43 -5.86
CA ASP A 85 -14.76 -9.27 -5.34
C ASP A 85 -14.25 -10.39 -4.42
N THR A 86 -13.01 -10.84 -4.64
CA THR A 86 -12.38 -11.93 -3.88
C THR A 86 -11.03 -11.49 -3.31
N GLU A 87 -10.51 -12.23 -2.32
CA GLU A 87 -9.15 -12.01 -1.81
C GLU A 87 -8.09 -12.18 -2.90
N ALA A 88 -8.31 -13.10 -3.84
CA ALA A 88 -7.42 -13.30 -4.99
C ALA A 88 -7.34 -12.05 -5.89
N ASP A 89 -8.47 -11.36 -6.10
CA ASP A 89 -8.49 -10.10 -6.86
C ASP A 89 -7.68 -9.02 -6.14
N GLY A 90 -7.76 -8.95 -4.81
CA GLY A 90 -6.96 -8.05 -3.98
C GLY A 90 -5.46 -8.34 -4.05
N ILE A 91 -5.08 -9.62 -4.01
CA ILE A 91 -3.70 -10.05 -4.19
C ILE A 91 -3.18 -9.66 -5.57
N GLN A 92 -3.96 -9.88 -6.62
CA GLN A 92 -3.55 -9.55 -7.98
C GLN A 92 -3.43 -8.04 -8.18
N TRP A 93 -4.37 -7.26 -7.63
CA TRP A 93 -4.30 -5.81 -7.60
C TRP A 93 -3.04 -5.32 -6.90
N PHE A 94 -2.75 -5.81 -5.69
CA PHE A 94 -1.56 -5.41 -4.93
C PHE A 94 -0.27 -5.68 -5.70
N HIS A 95 -0.15 -6.86 -6.34
CA HIS A 95 1.03 -7.15 -7.14
C HIS A 95 1.18 -6.22 -8.33
N THR A 96 0.08 -5.92 -9.02
CA THR A 96 0.12 -5.16 -10.27
C THR A 96 0.30 -3.65 -10.02
N GLU A 97 -0.35 -3.12 -8.98
CA GLU A 97 -0.39 -1.68 -8.69
C GLU A 97 0.69 -1.21 -7.71
N ILE A 98 1.27 -2.13 -6.93
CA ILE A 98 2.17 -1.75 -5.83
C ILE A 98 3.47 -2.55 -5.91
N SER A 99 3.43 -3.86 -5.63
CA SER A 99 4.68 -4.59 -5.36
C SER A 99 5.57 -4.74 -6.59
N ASN A 100 5.01 -5.05 -7.77
CA ASN A 100 5.84 -5.27 -8.96
C ASN A 100 6.51 -3.99 -9.46
N ILE A 101 5.94 -2.83 -9.16
CA ILE A 101 6.54 -1.53 -9.51
C ILE A 101 7.86 -1.35 -8.78
N ILE A 102 7.90 -1.69 -7.49
CA ILE A 102 9.06 -1.48 -6.63
C ILE A 102 10.04 -2.67 -6.64
N LEU A 103 9.57 -3.86 -7.04
CA LEU A 103 10.34 -5.11 -6.95
C LEU A 103 11.68 -5.04 -7.69
N GLY A 104 11.73 -4.35 -8.84
CA GLY A 104 12.96 -4.18 -9.60
C GLY A 104 14.07 -3.47 -8.81
N ALA A 105 13.72 -2.47 -8.00
CA ALA A 105 14.70 -1.78 -7.18
C ALA A 105 15.23 -2.65 -6.02
N PHE A 106 14.38 -3.50 -5.44
CA PHE A 106 14.85 -4.46 -4.43
C PHE A 106 15.74 -5.56 -5.03
N ALA A 107 15.58 -5.88 -6.31
CA ALA A 107 16.48 -6.79 -7.02
C ALA A 107 17.83 -6.13 -7.35
N ASN A 108 17.82 -4.86 -7.75
CA ASN A 108 19.03 -4.10 -8.11
C ASN A 108 19.83 -3.66 -6.87
N TYR A 109 19.13 -3.29 -5.81
CA TYR A 109 19.68 -2.83 -4.53
C TYR A 109 19.15 -3.72 -3.40
N PRO A 110 19.65 -4.97 -3.27
CA PRO A 110 19.26 -5.86 -2.18
C PRO A 110 19.68 -5.28 -0.83
N ASN A 111 19.01 -5.70 0.25
CA ASN A 111 19.40 -5.28 1.61
C ASN A 111 20.85 -5.69 1.86
N ILE A 112 21.70 -4.70 2.14
CA ILE A 112 23.03 -4.93 2.66
C ILE A 112 22.91 -4.81 4.18
N LEU A 113 22.94 -5.95 4.86
CA LEU A 113 22.91 -6.06 6.33
C LEU A 113 24.21 -5.54 6.96
#